data_AF-A0A931HKD1-F1
#
_entry.id   AF-A0A931HKD1-F1
#
_cell.length_a   1.000
_cell.length_b   1.000
_cell.length_c   1.000
_cell.angle_alpha   90.00
_cell.angle_beta   90.00
_cell.angle_gamma   90.00
#
_symmetry.space_group_name_H-M   'P 1'
#
loop_
_entity.id
_entity.type
_entity.pdbx_description
1 polymer ?
#
loop_
_entity_poly.entity_id
_entity_poly.type
_entity_poly.pdbx_seq_one_letter_code
_entity_poly.pdbx_strand_id
1 'polypeptide(L)'
;MRVGRVIMLVVGVLMSLLGLALLTATAFLGWAYAFQRDNGYFTTPTEQYRTDTAALVSENIGLVVDENMPAGFGPEDLGRIMLRGTAAEPDREVFLGIARRDDVDGYLAGVAHTELGDLDFFPFQPGYRQIPGTGQPAPPGEQTFWSASASGPGTQELQWDFQEGNWTIVVMNADASPGIRVDLTAGVNLPILGPLTLWCMIGALVLLVIGVPLLVLGAVGIGRHLPPPVHAPHPAVAVVGPYPVTVRGDLDAPSRWLWLVKWLLAIPHFVVLFFLSIAHFVITVIAGFAILFTARYPRPLFDFNVGVMRWWWRVSFYTYSALGTDRYPPFTLHRTDYPADFDVDYPERLSRGLVLVKWWLLAIPHYLILTVLVTGSSTWVVSGDLDSPALYYAGSLLGILVLIAAIALLFTGRYPDGLFDLVVGINRWAYRVWAYAALMRDEYPPFRLDQGPRDRAAPEPEHPVTS
;
A
#
# COMPACT_ATOMS: atom_id res chain seq x y z
N MET A 1 -3.94 -24.07 -19.90
CA MET A 1 -2.99 -23.87 -18.77
C MET A 1 -3.19 -25.00 -17.76
N ARG A 2 -2.13 -25.61 -17.22
CA ARG A 2 -2.29 -26.63 -16.16
C ARG A 2 -2.70 -25.93 -14.86
N VAL A 3 -3.88 -26.26 -14.34
CA VAL A 3 -4.50 -25.63 -13.16
C VAL A 3 -3.53 -25.52 -11.98
N GLY A 4 -2.76 -26.57 -11.71
CA GLY A 4 -1.81 -26.60 -10.60
C GLY A 4 -0.74 -25.49 -10.62
N ARG A 5 -0.31 -25.02 -11.79
CA ARG A 5 0.69 -23.94 -11.88
C ARG A 5 0.10 -22.57 -11.65
N VAL A 6 -1.16 -22.38 -12.04
CA VAL A 6 -1.90 -21.16 -11.75
C VAL A 6 -2.17 -21.07 -10.25
N ILE A 7 -2.58 -22.16 -9.61
CA ILE A 7 -2.76 -22.23 -8.16
C ILE A 7 -1.44 -21.88 -7.45
N MET A 8 -0.33 -22.51 -7.85
CA MET A 8 0.99 -22.22 -7.27
C MET A 8 1.36 -20.74 -7.38
N LEU A 9 1.12 -20.11 -8.54
CA LEU A 9 1.36 -18.70 -8.74
C LEU A 9 0.48 -17.83 -7.84
N VAL A 10 -0.82 -18.08 -7.80
CA VAL A 10 -1.78 -17.28 -7.01
C VAL A 10 -1.49 -17.40 -5.51
N VAL A 11 -1.26 -18.62 -5.02
CA VAL A 11 -0.87 -18.86 -3.61
C VAL A 11 0.45 -18.17 -3.31
N GLY A 12 1.44 -18.29 -4.19
CA GLY A 12 2.73 -17.60 -4.05
C GLY A 12 2.58 -16.08 -3.97
N VAL A 13 1.71 -15.49 -4.81
CA VAL A 13 1.40 -14.05 -4.76
C VAL A 13 0.73 -13.67 -3.44
N LEU A 14 -0.29 -14.39 -3.00
CA LEU A 14 -1.00 -14.11 -1.74
C LEU A 14 -0.06 -14.18 -0.53
N MET A 15 0.76 -15.23 -0.46
CA MET A 15 1.76 -15.37 0.60
C MET A 15 2.79 -14.24 0.57
N SER A 16 3.25 -13.85 -0.63
CA SER A 16 4.22 -12.77 -0.78
C SER A 16 3.64 -11.40 -0.37
N LEU A 17 2.38 -11.12 -0.73
CA LEU A 17 1.68 -9.90 -0.34
C LEU A 17 1.49 -9.83 1.18
N LEU A 18 1.03 -10.92 1.79
CA LEU A 18 0.84 -10.98 3.24
C LEU A 18 2.19 -10.84 3.96
N GLY A 19 3.23 -11.53 3.47
CA GLY A 19 4.59 -11.41 4.02
C GLY A 19 5.13 -9.98 3.93
N LEU A 20 4.90 -9.28 2.82
CA LEU A 20 5.29 -7.87 2.67
C LEU A 20 4.51 -6.95 3.60
N ALA A 21 3.20 -7.15 3.75
CA ALA A 21 2.37 -6.39 4.69
C ALA A 21 2.87 -6.59 6.15
N LEU A 22 3.15 -7.83 6.54
CA LEU A 22 3.74 -8.12 7.85
C LEU A 22 5.12 -7.48 7.99
N LEU A 23 5.94 -7.45 6.93
CA LEU A 23 7.25 -6.79 6.96
C LEU A 23 7.11 -5.28 7.18
N THR A 24 6.12 -4.62 6.56
CA THR A 24 5.84 -3.20 6.82
C THR A 24 5.35 -2.95 8.24
N ALA A 25 4.48 -3.81 8.78
CA ALA A 25 4.06 -3.75 10.17
C ALA A 25 5.24 -3.97 11.12
N THR A 26 6.14 -4.90 10.80
CA THR A 26 7.37 -5.17 11.56
C THR A 26 8.30 -3.97 11.56
N ALA A 27 8.47 -3.28 10.43
CA ALA A 27 9.28 -2.06 10.37
C ALA A 27 8.71 -0.95 11.26
N PHE A 28 7.38 -0.79 11.26
CA PHE A 28 6.70 0.17 12.12
C PHE A 28 6.83 -0.19 13.61
N LEU A 29 6.55 -1.45 13.98
CA LEU A 29 6.71 -1.94 15.35
C LEU A 29 8.15 -1.85 15.84
N GLY A 30 9.11 -2.18 14.97
CA GLY A 30 10.54 -2.06 15.26
C GLY A 30 10.99 -0.61 15.44
N TRP A 31 10.45 0.32 14.66
CA TRP A 31 10.65 1.76 14.88
C TRP A 31 10.09 2.21 16.23
N ALA A 32 8.86 1.80 16.57
CA ALA A 32 8.25 2.10 17.86
C ALA A 32 9.07 1.51 19.03
N TYR A 33 9.51 0.26 18.92
CA TYR A 33 10.37 -0.39 19.89
C TYR A 33 11.73 0.33 20.04
N ALA A 34 12.35 0.75 18.95
CA ALA A 34 13.61 1.50 18.99
C ALA A 34 13.43 2.88 19.66
N PHE A 35 12.36 3.59 19.30
CA PHE A 35 12.02 4.88 19.92
C PHE A 35 11.83 4.76 21.43
N GLN A 36 11.11 3.72 21.86
CA GLN A 36 10.88 3.44 23.27
C GLN A 36 12.15 2.98 23.99
N ARG A 37 13.03 2.23 23.34
CA ARG A 37 14.31 1.78 23.92
C ARG A 37 15.24 2.97 24.21
N ASP A 38 15.26 3.96 23.33
CA ASP A 38 16.14 5.13 23.46
C ASP A 38 15.59 6.16 24.47
N ASN A 39 14.26 6.35 24.49
CA ASN A 39 13.61 7.37 25.34
C ASN A 39 12.94 6.80 26.60
N GLY A 40 12.96 5.47 26.79
CA GLY A 40 12.30 4.76 27.88
C GLY A 40 10.78 4.64 27.73
N TYR A 41 10.08 5.75 27.48
CA TYR A 41 8.62 5.82 27.45
C TYR A 41 8.12 6.60 26.24
N PHE A 42 6.95 6.24 25.73
CA PHE A 42 6.16 7.11 24.86
C PHE A 42 5.48 8.15 25.74
N THR A 43 6.03 9.36 25.79
CA THR A 43 5.53 10.44 26.65
C THR A 43 4.56 11.35 25.91
N THR A 44 3.53 11.80 26.63
CA THR A 44 2.69 12.90 26.20
C THR A 44 3.45 14.23 26.33
N PRO A 45 3.04 15.28 25.60
CA PRO A 45 3.46 16.64 25.94
C PRO A 45 3.14 16.96 27.40
N THR A 46 3.94 17.84 27.99
CA THR A 46 3.65 18.38 29.32
C THR A 46 2.47 19.34 29.19
N GLU A 47 1.37 19.00 29.84
CA GLU A 47 0.16 19.82 29.89
C GLU A 47 -0.09 20.32 31.31
N GLN A 48 -0.53 21.57 31.41
CA GLN A 48 -0.79 22.20 32.69
C GLN A 48 -2.26 22.03 33.07
N TYR A 49 -2.51 21.35 34.18
CA TYR A 49 -3.86 21.15 34.71
C TYR A 49 -4.11 22.10 35.88
N ARG A 50 -5.25 22.80 35.82
CA ARG A 50 -5.71 23.71 36.88
C ARG A 50 -7.15 23.35 37.25
N THR A 51 -7.37 23.02 38.51
CA THR A 51 -8.72 22.84 39.07
C THR A 51 -8.83 23.39 40.48
N ASP A 52 -10.01 23.88 40.84
CA ASP A 52 -10.32 24.38 42.18
C ASP A 52 -10.73 23.26 43.15
N THR A 53 -10.86 22.02 42.67
CA THR A 53 -11.28 20.86 43.49
C THR A 53 -10.12 20.24 44.27
N ALA A 54 -10.44 19.34 45.21
CA ALA A 54 -9.44 18.67 46.06
C ALA A 54 -8.68 17.53 45.35
N ALA A 55 -9.27 16.94 44.31
CA ALA A 55 -8.66 15.89 43.51
C ALA A 55 -8.92 16.05 42.01
N LEU A 56 -7.95 15.59 41.21
CA LEU A 56 -8.08 15.35 39.78
C LEU A 56 -7.98 13.83 39.55
N VAL A 57 -9.00 13.27 38.91
CA VAL A 57 -9.20 11.81 38.76
C VAL A 57 -9.36 11.46 37.28
N SER A 58 -8.74 10.37 36.83
CA SER A 58 -8.89 9.85 35.46
C SER A 58 -10.12 8.93 35.30
N GLU A 59 -10.77 8.93 34.13
CA GLU A 59 -12.07 8.27 33.91
C GLU A 59 -12.12 6.74 34.07
N ASN A 60 -11.03 6.01 33.84
CA ASN A 60 -10.76 4.61 34.23
C ASN A 60 -9.71 4.08 33.24
N ILE A 61 -8.69 3.40 33.75
CA ILE A 61 -7.76 2.59 32.95
C ILE A 61 -8.19 1.14 33.14
N GLY A 62 -9.19 0.74 32.35
CA GLY A 62 -9.64 -0.65 32.32
C GLY A 62 -8.73 -1.48 31.44
N LEU A 63 -7.96 -2.39 32.04
CA LEU A 63 -7.25 -3.43 31.30
C LEU A 63 -8.06 -4.72 31.39
N VAL A 64 -8.86 -4.98 30.35
CA VAL A 64 -9.53 -6.27 30.17
C VAL A 64 -8.52 -7.24 29.56
N VAL A 65 -8.00 -8.13 30.38
CA VAL A 65 -7.07 -9.18 29.93
C VAL A 65 -7.91 -10.43 29.64
N ASP A 66 -7.80 -10.96 28.42
CA ASP A 66 -8.48 -12.19 28.01
C ASP A 66 -7.91 -13.39 28.80
N GLU A 67 -8.78 -14.24 29.36
CA GLU A 67 -8.40 -15.48 30.07
C GLU A 67 -7.57 -16.43 29.18
N ASN A 68 -7.59 -16.25 27.85
CA ASN A 68 -6.85 -17.06 26.89
C ASN A 68 -5.41 -16.60 26.61
N MET A 69 -4.78 -15.82 27.50
CA MET A 69 -3.37 -15.46 27.29
C MET A 69 -2.44 -16.69 27.25
N PRO A 70 -1.40 -16.67 26.39
CA PRO A 70 -0.40 -17.74 26.35
C PRO A 70 0.24 -17.94 27.72
N ALA A 71 0.45 -19.20 28.13
CA ALA A 71 1.10 -19.51 29.41
C ALA A 71 2.47 -18.82 29.52
N GLY A 72 2.66 -18.01 30.57
CA GLY A 72 3.87 -17.21 30.79
C GLY A 72 3.81 -15.78 30.26
N PHE A 73 2.64 -15.28 29.85
CA PHE A 73 2.40 -13.89 29.49
C PHE A 73 1.42 -13.27 30.50
N GLY A 74 1.90 -12.38 31.37
CA GLY A 74 1.09 -11.69 32.37
C GLY A 74 0.65 -10.30 31.90
N PRO A 75 -0.32 -9.67 32.60
CA PRO A 75 -0.65 -8.27 32.40
C PRO A 75 0.58 -7.37 32.57
N GLU A 76 1.49 -7.70 33.49
CA GLU A 76 2.73 -6.95 33.72
C GLU A 76 3.68 -6.93 32.51
N ASP A 77 3.62 -7.94 31.62
CA ASP A 77 4.47 -8.02 30.42
C ASP A 77 3.96 -7.14 29.27
N LEU A 78 2.71 -6.68 29.35
CA LEU A 78 2.11 -5.80 28.36
C LEU A 78 2.73 -4.40 28.41
N GLY A 79 2.97 -3.87 29.61
CA GLY A 79 3.45 -2.52 29.75
C GLY A 79 3.54 -1.97 31.17
N ARG A 80 4.16 -0.79 31.24
CA ARG A 80 4.32 0.02 32.44
C ARG A 80 3.95 1.46 32.12
N ILE A 81 3.20 2.10 33.02
CA ILE A 81 2.96 3.55 32.97
C ILE A 81 3.96 4.26 33.87
N MET A 82 4.44 5.40 33.39
CA MET A 82 5.13 6.41 34.17
C MET A 82 4.26 7.66 34.23
N LEU A 83 3.96 8.13 35.42
CA LEU A 83 3.32 9.42 35.64
C LEU A 83 4.32 10.36 36.30
N ARG A 84 4.51 11.53 35.71
CA ARG A 84 5.37 12.57 36.25
C ARG A 84 4.54 13.83 36.49
N GLY A 85 4.55 14.32 37.72
CA GLY A 85 3.83 15.51 38.12
C GLY A 85 4.75 16.51 38.80
N THR A 86 4.67 17.78 38.42
CA THR A 86 5.40 18.87 39.07
C THR A 86 4.41 19.92 39.56
N ALA A 87 4.47 20.25 40.84
CA ALA A 87 3.68 21.35 41.38
C ALA A 87 4.11 22.68 40.75
N ALA A 88 3.16 23.48 40.27
CA ALA A 88 3.45 24.80 39.72
C ALA A 88 3.90 25.80 40.80
N GLU A 89 3.59 25.52 42.06
CA GLU A 89 3.97 26.32 43.23
C GLU A 89 5.07 25.61 44.03
N PRO A 90 6.23 26.25 44.29
CA PRO A 90 7.35 25.61 44.99
C PRO A 90 7.04 25.15 46.42
N ASP A 91 6.07 25.79 47.07
CA ASP A 91 5.73 25.57 48.47
C ASP A 91 4.63 24.51 48.66
N ARG A 92 4.08 23.95 47.57
CA ARG A 92 3.06 22.90 47.62
C ARG A 92 3.63 21.55 47.20
N GLU A 93 3.34 20.52 47.98
CA GLU A 93 3.70 19.14 47.67
C GLU A 93 2.59 18.47 46.86
N VAL A 94 2.98 17.77 45.79
CA VAL A 94 2.05 17.01 44.93
C VAL A 94 2.02 15.55 45.36
N PHE A 95 0.83 14.97 45.36
CA PHE A 95 0.59 13.55 45.53
C PHE A 95 0.10 12.94 44.22
N LEU A 96 0.73 11.85 43.80
CA LEU A 96 0.36 11.01 42.67
C LEU A 96 0.03 9.62 43.20
N GLY A 97 -1.15 9.09 42.91
CA GLY A 97 -1.57 7.76 43.37
C GLY A 97 -2.29 6.97 42.29
N ILE A 98 -2.08 5.65 42.28
CA ILE A 98 -2.81 4.68 41.46
C ILE A 98 -3.46 3.66 42.40
N ALA A 99 -4.78 3.50 42.29
CA ALA A 99 -5.57 2.60 43.10
C ALA A 99 -6.75 2.01 42.31
N ARG A 100 -7.40 0.97 42.88
CA ARG A 100 -8.62 0.42 42.30
C ARG A 100 -9.72 1.48 42.34
N ARG A 101 -10.55 1.50 41.30
CA ARG A 101 -11.62 2.50 41.18
C ARG A 101 -12.58 2.48 42.37
N ASP A 102 -12.98 1.30 42.83
CA ASP A 102 -13.90 1.16 43.96
C ASP A 102 -13.34 1.76 45.27
N ASP A 103 -12.03 1.64 45.49
CA ASP A 103 -11.36 2.20 46.67
C ASP A 103 -11.29 3.73 46.60
N VAL A 104 -11.00 4.28 45.41
CA VAL A 104 -10.95 5.74 45.17
C VAL A 104 -12.33 6.36 45.28
N ASP A 105 -13.35 5.72 44.72
CA ASP A 105 -14.75 6.18 44.81
C ASP A 105 -15.23 6.22 46.28
N GLY A 106 -14.79 5.26 47.10
CA GLY A 106 -15.03 5.25 48.54
C GLY A 106 -14.29 6.36 49.29
N TYR A 107 -13.01 6.60 48.95
CA TYR A 107 -12.18 7.62 49.57
C TYR A 107 -12.64 9.06 49.24
N LEU A 108 -13.10 9.30 48.01
CA LEU A 108 -13.61 10.61 47.56
C LEU A 108 -15.13 10.77 47.75
N ALA A 109 -15.78 9.85 48.47
CA ALA A 109 -17.21 9.91 48.73
C ALA A 109 -17.58 11.22 49.46
N GLY A 110 -18.35 12.08 48.79
CA GLY A 110 -18.77 13.38 49.33
C GLY A 110 -17.70 14.48 49.27
N VAL A 111 -16.55 14.25 48.63
CA VAL A 111 -15.48 15.22 48.40
C VAL A 111 -15.61 15.83 47.01
N ALA A 112 -15.41 17.15 46.89
CA ALA A 112 -15.40 17.81 45.58
C ALA A 112 -14.15 17.41 44.77
N HIS A 113 -14.35 16.80 43.60
CA HIS A 113 -13.28 16.36 42.71
C HIS A 113 -13.64 16.55 41.23
N THR A 114 -12.61 16.65 40.39
CA THR A 114 -12.77 16.78 38.93
C THR A 114 -12.36 15.46 38.28
N GLU A 115 -13.26 14.91 37.48
CA GLU A 115 -13.00 13.75 36.64
C GLU A 115 -12.68 14.23 35.20
N LEU A 116 -11.56 13.77 34.67
CA LEU A 116 -11.18 13.94 33.26
C LEU A 116 -11.94 12.91 32.45
N GLY A 117 -12.88 13.38 31.62
CA GLY A 117 -13.70 12.57 30.73
C GLY A 117 -13.03 12.23 29.40
N ASP A 118 -13.66 11.32 28.67
CA ASP A 118 -13.18 10.66 27.45
C ASP A 118 -12.49 11.66 26.51
N LEU A 119 -11.28 11.31 26.08
CA LEU A 119 -10.51 12.11 25.13
C LEU A 119 -11.15 11.93 23.75
N ASP A 120 -12.19 12.71 23.45
CA ASP A 120 -12.75 12.78 22.10
C ASP A 120 -11.67 13.29 21.14
N PHE A 121 -11.05 12.37 20.40
CA PHE A 121 -9.90 12.68 19.55
C PHE A 121 -10.26 13.60 18.38
N PHE A 122 -11.54 13.75 18.02
CA PHE A 122 -11.99 14.63 16.93
C PHE A 122 -13.40 15.23 17.15
N PRO A 123 -13.52 16.54 17.45
CA PRO A 123 -12.47 17.52 17.78
C PRO A 123 -11.93 17.35 19.21
N PHE A 124 -10.62 17.57 19.44
CA PHE A 124 -10.00 17.48 20.77
C PHE A 124 -10.62 18.50 21.75
N GLN A 125 -11.55 18.03 22.57
CA GLN A 125 -12.13 18.78 23.68
C GLN A 125 -12.04 17.92 24.94
N PRO A 126 -11.10 18.19 25.87
CA PRO A 126 -11.05 17.47 27.13
C PRO A 126 -12.34 17.73 27.91
N GLY A 127 -13.16 16.69 28.09
CA GLY A 127 -14.34 16.76 28.95
C GLY A 127 -13.90 16.87 30.40
N TYR A 128 -14.39 17.87 31.12
CA TYR A 128 -14.20 17.97 32.57
C TYR A 128 -15.55 17.78 33.25
N ARG A 129 -15.66 16.75 34.08
CA ARG A 129 -16.85 16.53 34.91
C ARG A 129 -16.50 16.83 36.36
N GLN A 130 -16.97 17.96 36.86
CA GLN A 130 -16.85 18.27 38.28
C GLN A 130 -17.95 17.56 39.07
N ILE A 131 -17.53 16.81 40.09
CA ILE A 131 -18.42 16.14 41.04
C ILE A 131 -18.46 17.00 42.30
N PRO A 132 -19.63 17.55 42.68
CA PRO A 132 -19.75 18.41 43.85
C PRO A 132 -19.65 17.59 45.14
N GLY A 133 -19.05 18.20 46.16
CA GLY A 133 -18.93 17.62 47.51
C GLY A 133 -18.61 18.71 48.54
N THR A 134 -18.82 18.39 49.82
CA THR A 134 -18.57 19.30 50.95
C THR A 134 -17.56 18.75 51.95
N GLY A 135 -17.13 17.50 51.77
CA GLY A 135 -16.12 16.85 52.61
C GLY A 135 -14.70 17.25 52.24
N GLN A 136 -13.82 17.24 53.24
CA GLN A 136 -12.37 17.31 53.02
C GLN A 136 -11.79 15.88 53.14
N PRO A 137 -11.03 15.41 52.15
CA PRO A 137 -10.43 14.07 52.22
C PRO A 137 -9.34 14.02 53.30
N ALA A 138 -9.09 12.83 53.83
CA ALA A 138 -7.92 12.59 54.67
C ALA A 138 -6.62 12.81 53.85
N PRO A 139 -5.45 13.00 54.46
CA PRO A 139 -4.20 13.08 53.71
C PRO A 139 -3.98 11.81 52.87
N PRO A 140 -3.74 11.91 51.55
CA PRO A 140 -3.63 10.75 50.68
C PRO A 140 -2.42 9.86 51.05
N GLY A 141 -1.35 10.44 51.60
CA GLY A 141 -0.16 9.69 52.04
C GLY A 141 -0.37 8.78 53.25
N GLU A 142 -1.47 8.93 54.00
CA GLU A 142 -1.80 8.06 55.14
C GLU A 142 -2.63 6.84 54.75
N GLN A 143 -3.10 6.78 53.50
CA GLN A 143 -3.96 5.71 53.02
C GLN A 143 -3.14 4.51 52.52
N THR A 144 -3.62 3.30 52.76
CA THR A 144 -2.91 2.04 52.44
C THR A 144 -3.45 1.30 51.22
N PHE A 145 -4.54 1.78 50.62
CA PHE A 145 -5.16 1.15 49.45
C PHE A 145 -4.47 1.51 48.12
N TRP A 146 -3.48 2.42 48.13
CA TRP A 146 -2.70 2.76 46.94
C TRP A 146 -1.84 1.58 46.50
N SER A 147 -1.98 1.17 45.24
CA SER A 147 -1.07 0.20 44.64
C SER A 147 0.30 0.81 44.39
N ALA A 148 0.33 2.09 44.03
CA ALA A 148 1.57 2.86 43.90
C ALA A 148 1.26 4.32 44.21
N SER A 149 2.14 4.98 44.97
CA SER A 149 2.00 6.39 45.30
C SER A 149 3.36 7.08 45.40
N ALA A 150 3.42 8.35 45.00
CA ALA A 150 4.57 9.24 45.17
C ALA A 150 4.10 10.59 45.70
N SER A 151 4.79 11.12 46.72
CA SER A 151 4.44 12.38 47.37
C SER A 151 5.71 13.15 47.73
N GLY A 152 5.70 14.45 47.49
CA GLY A 152 6.77 15.34 47.94
C GLY A 152 6.84 16.66 47.19
N PRO A 153 7.83 17.51 47.53
CA PRO A 153 8.04 18.79 46.86
C PRO A 153 8.63 18.61 45.46
N GLY A 154 8.34 19.56 44.56
CA GLY A 154 8.91 19.59 43.21
C GLY A 154 8.33 18.53 42.27
N THR A 155 9.19 17.91 41.46
CA THR A 155 8.80 16.86 40.51
C THR A 155 8.76 15.51 41.19
N GLN A 156 7.60 14.85 41.14
CA GLN A 156 7.40 13.47 41.57
C GLN A 156 7.19 12.56 40.37
N GLU A 157 7.72 11.34 40.44
CA GLU A 157 7.58 10.31 39.41
C GLU A 157 7.03 9.04 40.03
N LEU A 158 6.00 8.48 39.39
CA LEU A 158 5.32 7.26 39.79
C LEU A 158 5.39 6.27 38.63
N GLN A 159 5.95 5.08 38.88
CA GLN A 159 5.97 3.98 37.91
C GLN A 159 5.05 2.85 38.38
N TRP A 160 4.23 2.34 37.47
CA TRP A 160 3.26 1.30 37.76
C TRP A 160 3.15 0.29 36.62
N ASP A 161 3.37 -0.99 36.94
CA ASP A 161 3.21 -2.12 36.01
C ASP A 161 1.73 -2.41 35.80
N PHE A 162 1.35 -2.77 34.58
CA PHE A 162 -0.02 -3.13 34.25
C PHE A 162 -0.51 -4.33 35.08
N GLN A 163 -1.66 -4.16 35.73
CA GLN A 163 -2.33 -5.20 36.51
C GLN A 163 -3.78 -5.35 36.06
N GLU A 164 -4.32 -6.54 36.24
CA GLU A 164 -5.71 -6.84 35.93
C GLU A 164 -6.68 -6.08 36.85
N GLY A 165 -7.71 -5.46 36.26
CA GLY A 165 -8.78 -4.76 36.98
C GLY A 165 -9.06 -3.35 36.48
N ASN A 166 -9.90 -2.64 37.24
CA ASN A 166 -10.26 -1.24 36.99
C ASN A 166 -9.40 -0.34 37.87
N TRP A 167 -8.52 0.43 37.24
CA TRP A 167 -7.55 1.28 37.92
C TRP A 167 -7.80 2.74 37.59
N THR A 168 -7.55 3.61 38.57
CA THR A 168 -7.70 5.06 38.38
C THR A 168 -6.46 5.77 38.91
N ILE A 169 -6.06 6.81 38.18
CA ILE A 169 -5.00 7.73 38.57
C ILE A 169 -5.64 8.90 39.34
N VAL A 170 -5.04 9.23 40.49
CA VAL A 170 -5.45 10.34 41.34
C VAL A 170 -4.28 11.29 41.53
N VAL A 171 -4.53 12.57 41.31
CA VAL A 171 -3.58 13.67 41.56
C VAL A 171 -4.20 14.62 42.56
N MET A 172 -3.48 14.90 43.64
CA MET A 172 -3.95 15.76 44.76
C MET A 172 -2.78 16.57 45.34
N ASN A 173 -3.09 17.57 46.17
CA ASN A 173 -2.10 18.14 47.07
C ASN A 173 -1.87 17.16 48.24
N ALA A 174 -0.62 17.04 48.72
CA ALA A 174 -0.27 16.09 49.78
C ALA A 174 -0.99 16.35 51.11
N ASP A 175 -1.40 17.61 51.34
CA ASP A 175 -2.17 18.07 52.51
C ASP A 175 -3.70 17.95 52.31
N ALA A 176 -4.15 17.35 51.22
CA ALA A 176 -5.56 17.23 50.84
C ALA A 176 -6.28 18.59 50.66
N SER A 177 -5.55 19.69 50.48
CA SER A 177 -6.14 21.01 50.26
C SER A 177 -6.69 21.17 48.84
N PRO A 178 -7.78 21.95 48.66
CA PRO A 178 -8.31 22.28 47.33
C PRO A 178 -7.39 23.21 46.55
N GLY A 179 -7.53 23.19 45.22
CA GLY A 179 -6.74 24.00 44.30
C GLY A 179 -5.49 23.26 43.83
N ILE A 180 -5.61 22.52 42.73
CA ILE A 180 -4.53 21.76 42.12
C ILE A 180 -4.00 22.53 40.91
N ARG A 181 -2.68 22.78 40.90
CA ARG A 181 -1.95 23.34 39.76
C ARG A 181 -0.71 22.51 39.52
N VAL A 182 -0.80 21.60 38.56
CA VAL A 182 0.29 20.65 38.28
C VAL A 182 0.56 20.57 36.79
N ASP A 183 1.83 20.44 36.46
CA ASP A 183 2.26 20.07 35.12
C ASP A 183 2.41 18.55 35.09
N LEU A 184 1.59 17.88 34.25
CA LEU A 184 1.53 16.43 34.17
C LEU A 184 2.11 15.93 32.85
N THR A 185 2.87 14.84 32.95
CA THR A 185 3.36 14.08 31.81
C THR A 185 3.10 12.61 32.08
N ALA A 186 2.40 11.95 31.16
CA ALA A 186 2.19 10.52 31.19
C ALA A 186 3.11 9.86 30.16
N GLY A 187 3.68 8.72 30.51
CA GLY A 187 4.51 7.90 29.66
C GLY A 187 4.05 6.45 29.68
N VAL A 188 4.10 5.76 28.55
CA VAL A 188 3.87 4.31 28.48
C VAL A 188 5.07 3.58 27.90
N ASN A 189 5.47 2.50 28.55
CA ASN A 189 6.48 1.57 28.09
C ASN A 189 5.77 0.25 27.77
N LEU A 190 5.90 -0.26 26.54
CA LEU A 190 5.31 -1.51 26.07
C LEU A 190 6.41 -2.53 25.73
N PRO A 191 6.89 -3.36 26.70
CA PRO A 191 7.91 -4.38 26.45
C PRO A 191 7.50 -5.39 25.38
N ILE A 192 6.20 -5.66 25.25
CA ILE A 192 5.61 -6.54 24.24
C ILE A 192 6.00 -6.16 22.80
N LEU A 193 6.33 -4.90 22.52
CA LEU A 193 6.76 -4.48 21.18
C LEU A 193 7.98 -5.25 20.69
N GLY A 194 8.91 -5.63 21.57
CA GLY A 194 10.11 -6.38 21.20
C GLY A 194 9.77 -7.79 20.67
N PRO A 195 9.18 -8.66 21.50
CA PRO A 195 8.74 -9.99 21.07
C PRO A 195 7.76 -9.95 19.89
N LEU A 196 6.82 -9.00 19.88
CA LEU A 196 5.85 -8.84 18.80
C LEU A 196 6.56 -8.51 17.47
N THR A 197 7.50 -7.56 17.48
CA THR A 197 8.33 -7.24 16.31
C THR A 197 9.07 -8.48 15.81
N LEU A 198 9.67 -9.26 16.71
CA LEU A 198 10.39 -10.48 16.35
C LEU A 198 9.49 -11.53 15.69
N TRP A 199 8.31 -11.80 16.28
CA TRP A 199 7.38 -12.79 15.73
C TRP A 199 6.78 -12.34 14.40
N CYS A 200 6.42 -11.06 14.26
CA CYS A 200 6.00 -10.50 12.98
C CYS A 200 7.10 -10.60 11.92
N MET A 201 8.37 -10.36 12.29
CA MET A 201 9.52 -10.52 11.39
C MET A 201 9.68 -11.97 10.92
N ILE A 202 9.61 -12.93 11.83
CA ILE A 202 9.74 -14.36 11.50
C ILE A 202 8.59 -14.77 10.58
N GLY A 203 7.35 -14.39 10.90
CA GLY A 203 6.18 -14.66 10.06
C GLY A 203 6.33 -14.07 8.66
N ALA A 204 6.75 -12.81 8.56
CA ALA A 204 7.03 -12.15 7.29
C ALA A 204 8.09 -12.91 6.47
N LEU A 205 9.20 -13.28 7.10
CA LEU A 205 10.30 -14.00 6.45
C LEU A 205 9.85 -15.37 5.94
N VAL A 206 9.14 -16.16 6.74
CA VAL A 206 8.63 -17.48 6.35
C VAL A 206 7.69 -17.36 5.15
N LEU A 207 6.76 -16.40 5.20
CA LEU A 207 5.82 -16.16 4.11
C LEU A 207 6.52 -15.76 2.81
N LEU A 208 7.54 -14.90 2.88
CA LEU A 208 8.32 -14.47 1.71
C LEU A 208 9.22 -15.59 1.17
N VAL A 209 9.89 -16.34 2.05
CA VAL A 209 10.78 -17.45 1.69
C VAL A 209 10.02 -18.57 1.00
N ILE A 210 8.75 -18.79 1.32
CA ILE A 210 7.90 -19.78 0.65
C ILE A 210 7.17 -19.16 -0.55
N GLY A 211 6.59 -17.98 -0.37
CA GLY A 211 5.73 -17.31 -1.34
C GLY A 211 6.46 -16.94 -2.63
N VAL A 212 7.66 -16.37 -2.53
CA VAL A 212 8.43 -15.93 -3.70
C VAL A 212 8.85 -17.12 -4.57
N PRO A 213 9.43 -18.22 -4.03
CA PRO A 213 9.71 -19.41 -4.85
C PRO A 213 8.47 -20.02 -5.49
N LEU A 214 7.33 -20.10 -4.79
CA LEU A 214 6.08 -20.62 -5.39
C LEU A 214 5.63 -19.73 -6.55
N LEU A 215 5.65 -18.41 -6.39
CA LEU A 215 5.34 -17.45 -7.44
C LEU A 215 6.25 -17.68 -8.66
N VAL A 216 7.56 -17.78 -8.45
CA VAL A 216 8.56 -17.95 -9.51
C VAL A 216 8.40 -19.30 -10.20
N LEU A 217 8.25 -20.39 -9.45
CA LEU A 217 8.07 -21.74 -10.00
C LEU A 217 6.77 -21.86 -10.79
N GLY A 218 5.69 -21.25 -10.29
CA GLY A 218 4.42 -21.14 -10.99
C GLY A 218 4.59 -20.44 -12.33
N ALA A 219 5.25 -19.27 -12.33
CA ALA A 219 5.50 -18.49 -13.53
C ALA A 219 6.43 -19.20 -14.54
N VAL A 220 7.55 -19.77 -14.08
CA VAL A 220 8.46 -20.57 -14.92
C VAL A 220 7.72 -21.75 -15.54
N GLY A 221 6.89 -22.43 -14.75
CA GLY A 221 6.10 -23.55 -15.22
C GLY A 221 5.10 -23.16 -16.31
N ILE A 222 4.47 -22.00 -16.18
CA ILE A 222 3.57 -21.43 -17.20
C ILE A 222 4.38 -21.04 -18.44
N GLY A 223 5.45 -20.28 -18.26
CA GLY A 223 6.43 -19.85 -19.26
C GLY A 223 6.91 -20.95 -20.19
N ARG A 224 7.41 -22.05 -19.62
CA ARG A 224 7.98 -23.19 -20.37
C ARG A 224 7.03 -23.86 -21.37
N HIS A 225 5.72 -23.63 -21.23
CA HIS A 225 4.71 -24.30 -22.07
C HIS A 225 4.09 -23.35 -23.09
N LEU A 226 4.48 -22.07 -23.07
CA LEU A 226 4.11 -21.14 -24.11
C LEU A 226 4.90 -21.50 -25.39
N PRO A 227 4.24 -21.56 -26.56
CA PRO A 227 4.92 -21.80 -27.82
C PRO A 227 6.00 -20.73 -28.05
N PRO A 228 7.18 -21.10 -28.58
CA PRO A 228 8.20 -20.12 -28.92
C PRO A 228 7.65 -19.13 -29.97
N PRO A 229 8.09 -17.85 -29.94
CA PRO A 229 7.65 -16.85 -30.91
C PRO A 229 8.04 -17.24 -32.35
N VAL A 230 7.18 -16.89 -33.31
CA VAL A 230 7.27 -17.29 -34.72
C VAL A 230 8.42 -16.61 -35.48
N HIS A 231 8.96 -15.50 -34.98
CA HIS A 231 10.08 -14.81 -35.62
C HIS A 231 11.41 -15.43 -35.18
N ALA A 232 12.09 -16.09 -36.13
CA ALA A 232 13.47 -16.53 -35.97
C ALA A 232 14.38 -15.34 -35.60
N PRO A 233 15.50 -15.57 -34.88
CA PRO A 233 16.43 -14.50 -34.53
C PRO A 233 16.89 -13.76 -35.80
N HIS A 234 16.49 -12.49 -35.92
CA HIS A 234 17.10 -11.61 -36.90
C HIS A 234 18.53 -11.29 -36.45
N PRO A 235 19.56 -11.48 -37.30
CA PRO A 235 20.89 -11.00 -36.98
C PRO A 235 20.82 -9.49 -36.76
N ALA A 236 21.57 -9.00 -35.78
CA ALA A 236 21.67 -7.59 -35.36
C ALA A 236 22.36 -6.71 -36.42
N VAL A 237 21.83 -6.69 -37.64
CA VAL A 237 22.20 -5.71 -38.66
C VAL A 237 21.17 -4.59 -38.57
N ALA A 238 21.65 -3.38 -38.37
CA ALA A 238 20.88 -2.15 -38.47
C ALA A 238 20.41 -1.94 -39.92
N VAL A 239 19.43 -2.73 -40.34
CA VAL A 239 18.58 -2.45 -41.50
C VAL A 239 17.30 -1.84 -40.94
N VAL A 240 16.67 -0.94 -41.69
CA VAL A 240 15.35 -0.36 -41.41
C VAL A 240 14.30 -1.49 -41.37
N GLY A 241 14.29 -2.24 -40.27
CA GLY A 241 13.36 -3.31 -39.96
C GLY A 241 12.28 -2.83 -39.00
N PRO A 242 11.14 -3.53 -38.93
CA PRO A 242 10.10 -3.24 -37.94
C PRO A 242 10.68 -3.30 -36.52
N TYR A 243 10.20 -2.43 -35.64
CA TYR A 243 10.63 -2.38 -34.24
C TYR A 243 10.35 -3.74 -33.57
N PRO A 244 11.23 -4.28 -32.71
CA PRO A 244 11.18 -5.67 -32.20
C PRO A 244 10.02 -5.96 -31.23
N VAL A 245 9.11 -5.01 -31.05
CA VAL A 245 7.87 -5.15 -30.28
C VAL A 245 6.73 -4.92 -31.25
N THR A 246 5.93 -5.97 -31.45
CA THR A 246 4.79 -5.97 -32.36
C THR A 246 3.48 -5.94 -31.57
N VAL A 247 2.59 -5.03 -31.97
CA VAL A 247 1.25 -4.88 -31.39
C VAL A 247 0.26 -4.89 -32.53
N ARG A 248 -0.70 -5.80 -32.50
CA ARG A 248 -1.73 -5.93 -33.53
C ARG A 248 -3.09 -5.68 -32.90
N GLY A 249 -3.93 -4.90 -33.58
CA GLY A 249 -5.32 -4.67 -33.21
C GLY A 249 -6.14 -4.50 -34.47
N ASP A 250 -6.77 -5.58 -34.94
CA ASP A 250 -7.68 -5.51 -36.09
C ASP A 250 -9.09 -5.17 -35.58
N LEU A 251 -9.73 -4.17 -36.19
CA LEU A 251 -11.11 -3.79 -35.86
C LEU A 251 -12.07 -4.92 -36.26
N ASP A 252 -12.88 -5.39 -35.32
CA ASP A 252 -13.76 -6.56 -35.47
C ASP A 252 -15.22 -6.17 -35.20
N ALA A 253 -15.74 -5.30 -36.08
CA ALA A 253 -17.13 -4.84 -36.17
C ALA A 253 -17.87 -4.72 -34.82
N PRO A 254 -17.43 -3.82 -33.92
CA PRO A 254 -18.00 -3.71 -32.59
C PRO A 254 -19.46 -3.26 -32.62
N SER A 255 -20.28 -3.74 -31.69
CA SER A 255 -21.70 -3.36 -31.62
C SER A 255 -21.93 -2.00 -30.97
N ARG A 256 -23.08 -1.42 -31.32
CA ARG A 256 -23.49 -0.05 -30.94
C ARG A 256 -23.59 0.18 -29.43
N TRP A 257 -24.03 -0.83 -28.69
CA TRP A 257 -24.46 -0.67 -27.30
C TRP A 257 -23.63 -1.48 -26.30
N LEU A 258 -22.95 -2.55 -26.74
CA LEU A 258 -22.32 -3.48 -25.79
C LEU A 258 -21.19 -2.83 -24.98
N TRP A 259 -20.53 -1.79 -25.49
CA TRP A 259 -19.49 -1.07 -24.73
C TRP A 259 -19.95 -0.55 -23.36
N LEU A 260 -21.26 -0.27 -23.19
CA LEU A 260 -21.86 0.16 -21.91
C LEU A 260 -21.87 -0.94 -20.83
N VAL A 261 -21.85 -2.21 -21.24
CA VAL A 261 -22.00 -3.36 -20.32
C VAL A 261 -20.78 -4.30 -20.31
N LYS A 262 -19.96 -4.28 -21.37
CA LYS A 262 -18.80 -5.18 -21.52
C LYS A 262 -17.76 -5.02 -20.41
N TRP A 263 -17.61 -3.84 -19.83
CA TRP A 263 -16.67 -3.61 -18.73
C TRP A 263 -17.02 -4.47 -17.50
N LEU A 264 -18.31 -4.76 -17.28
CA LEU A 264 -18.76 -5.68 -16.23
C LEU A 264 -18.30 -7.12 -16.52
N LEU A 265 -18.38 -7.54 -17.78
CA LEU A 265 -17.90 -8.86 -18.22
C LEU A 265 -16.37 -8.99 -18.11
N ALA A 266 -15.63 -7.89 -18.08
CA ALA A 266 -14.18 -7.91 -17.91
C ALA A 266 -13.73 -8.01 -16.44
N ILE A 267 -14.63 -7.89 -15.45
CA ILE A 267 -14.28 -7.99 -14.01
C ILE A 267 -13.54 -9.30 -13.70
N PRO A 268 -13.99 -10.49 -14.15
CA PRO A 268 -13.25 -11.72 -13.90
C PRO A 268 -11.83 -11.72 -14.49
N HIS A 269 -11.62 -11.05 -15.63
CA HIS A 269 -10.28 -10.86 -16.18
C HIS A 269 -9.42 -9.97 -15.31
N PHE A 270 -9.95 -8.83 -14.83
CA PHE A 270 -9.20 -7.92 -13.97
C PHE A 270 -8.76 -8.58 -12.66
N VAL A 271 -9.59 -9.44 -12.07
CA VAL A 271 -9.20 -10.21 -10.88
C VAL A 271 -8.00 -11.11 -11.17
N VAL A 272 -8.01 -11.86 -12.28
CA VAL A 272 -6.88 -12.74 -12.61
C VAL A 272 -5.64 -11.95 -13.03
N LEU A 273 -5.82 -10.90 -13.83
CA LEU A 273 -4.75 -10.03 -14.27
C LEU A 273 -4.12 -9.25 -13.11
N PHE A 274 -4.85 -8.94 -12.04
CA PHE A 274 -4.28 -8.36 -10.83
C PHE A 274 -3.18 -9.25 -10.23
N PHE A 275 -3.47 -10.55 -10.01
CA PHE A 275 -2.46 -11.50 -9.53
C PHE A 275 -1.31 -11.68 -10.51
N LEU A 276 -1.61 -11.75 -11.81
CA LEU A 276 -0.59 -11.88 -12.85
C LEU A 276 0.30 -10.63 -12.99
N SER A 277 -0.23 -9.43 -12.73
CA SER A 277 0.53 -8.19 -12.73
C SER A 277 1.52 -8.13 -11.57
N ILE A 278 1.13 -8.62 -10.39
CA ILE A 278 2.06 -8.75 -9.25
C ILE A 278 3.17 -9.75 -9.61
N ALA A 279 2.81 -10.91 -10.18
CA ALA A 279 3.80 -11.87 -10.63
C ALA A 279 4.72 -11.27 -11.72
N HIS A 280 4.17 -10.58 -12.71
CA HIS A 280 4.92 -9.89 -13.77
C HIS A 280 5.94 -8.89 -13.22
N PHE A 281 5.55 -8.10 -12.22
CA PHE A 281 6.44 -7.16 -11.54
C PHE A 281 7.59 -7.89 -10.82
N VAL A 282 7.27 -8.86 -9.97
CA VAL A 282 8.27 -9.65 -9.22
C VAL A 282 9.24 -10.35 -10.18
N ILE A 283 8.72 -10.94 -11.25
CA ILE A 283 9.53 -11.61 -12.27
C ILE A 283 10.41 -10.64 -13.03
N THR A 284 9.93 -9.44 -13.33
CA THR A 284 10.75 -8.39 -13.95
C THR A 284 11.92 -8.00 -13.07
N VAL A 285 11.71 -7.86 -11.76
CA VAL A 285 12.79 -7.60 -10.78
C VAL A 285 13.81 -8.76 -10.78
N ILE A 286 13.34 -10.01 -10.69
CA ILE A 286 14.20 -11.20 -10.73
C ILE A 286 14.97 -11.30 -12.06
N ALA A 287 14.31 -11.01 -13.18
CA ALA A 287 14.94 -10.96 -14.49
C ALA A 287 15.98 -9.84 -14.57
N GLY A 288 15.77 -8.71 -13.91
CA GLY A 288 16.76 -7.64 -13.77
C GLY A 288 18.06 -8.14 -13.14
N PHE A 289 17.96 -8.85 -12.01
CA PHE A 289 19.13 -9.50 -11.41
C PHE A 289 19.76 -10.54 -12.34
N ALA A 290 18.95 -11.40 -12.97
CA ALA A 290 19.46 -12.38 -13.92
C ALA A 290 20.22 -11.73 -15.09
N ILE A 291 19.71 -10.63 -15.65
CA ILE A 291 20.36 -9.88 -16.73
C ILE A 291 21.64 -9.20 -16.22
N LEU A 292 21.63 -8.63 -15.01
CA LEU A 292 22.81 -7.98 -14.43
C LEU A 292 24.00 -8.96 -14.35
N PHE A 293 23.76 -10.19 -13.91
CA PHE A 293 24.82 -11.21 -13.77
C PHE A 293 25.10 -11.97 -15.06
N THR A 294 24.08 -12.30 -15.86
CA THR A 294 24.22 -13.22 -17.01
C THR A 294 24.13 -12.56 -18.38
N ALA A 295 23.75 -11.27 -18.45
CA ALA A 295 23.39 -10.57 -19.68
C ALA A 295 22.26 -11.24 -20.48
N ARG A 296 21.46 -12.12 -19.86
CA ARG A 296 20.39 -12.89 -20.50
C ARG A 296 19.12 -12.84 -19.69
N TYR A 297 17.99 -12.66 -20.38
CA TYR A 297 16.66 -12.81 -19.79
C TYR A 297 16.29 -14.30 -19.74
N PRO A 298 15.99 -14.91 -18.59
CA PRO A 298 15.59 -16.32 -18.57
C PRO A 298 14.33 -16.56 -19.44
N ARG A 299 14.45 -17.38 -20.50
CA ARG A 299 13.37 -17.62 -21.48
C ARG A 299 11.99 -17.89 -20.88
N PRO A 300 11.81 -18.80 -19.90
CA PRO A 300 10.49 -19.04 -19.32
C PRO A 300 9.86 -17.81 -18.65
N LEU A 301 10.68 -16.97 -18.02
CA LEU A 301 10.22 -15.74 -17.38
C LEU A 301 9.84 -14.69 -18.43
N PHE A 302 10.61 -14.62 -19.52
CA PHE A 302 10.33 -13.75 -20.66
C PHE A 302 8.98 -14.12 -21.30
N ASP A 303 8.80 -15.40 -21.62
CA ASP A 303 7.58 -15.91 -22.27
C ASP A 303 6.35 -15.67 -21.39
N PHE A 304 6.48 -15.87 -20.07
CA PHE A 304 5.43 -15.52 -19.11
C PHE A 304 5.06 -14.04 -19.18
N ASN A 305 6.06 -13.15 -19.14
CA ASN A 305 5.83 -11.70 -19.17
C ASN A 305 5.20 -11.24 -20.50
N VAL A 306 5.66 -11.76 -21.65
CA VAL A 306 5.01 -11.49 -22.95
C VAL A 306 3.57 -11.97 -22.92
N GLY A 307 3.31 -13.16 -22.38
CA GLY A 307 1.97 -13.72 -22.25
C GLY A 307 1.04 -12.86 -21.41
N VAL A 308 1.53 -12.31 -20.29
CA VAL A 308 0.74 -11.43 -19.40
C VAL A 308 0.41 -10.12 -20.11
N MET A 309 1.41 -9.49 -20.75
CA MET A 309 1.20 -8.27 -21.54
C MET A 309 0.24 -8.51 -22.71
N ARG A 310 0.33 -9.65 -23.38
CA ARG A 310 -0.59 -10.05 -24.45
C ARG A 310 -2.02 -10.19 -23.95
N TRP A 311 -2.21 -10.79 -22.79
CA TRP A 311 -3.55 -10.91 -22.23
C TRP A 311 -4.10 -9.55 -21.78
N TRP A 312 -3.28 -8.71 -21.16
CA TRP A 312 -3.64 -7.31 -20.89
C TRP A 312 -4.10 -6.60 -22.16
N TRP A 313 -3.36 -6.74 -23.28
CA TRP A 313 -3.73 -6.11 -24.54
C TRP A 313 -5.10 -6.56 -25.04
N ARG A 314 -5.43 -7.86 -24.97
CA ARG A 314 -6.73 -8.37 -25.37
C ARG A 314 -7.88 -7.78 -24.57
N VAL A 315 -7.70 -7.68 -23.25
CA VAL A 315 -8.73 -7.17 -22.32
C VAL A 315 -8.90 -5.67 -22.51
N SER A 316 -7.80 -4.91 -22.59
CA SER A 316 -7.82 -3.47 -22.85
C SER A 316 -8.41 -3.14 -24.22
N PHE A 317 -8.09 -3.91 -25.27
CA PHE A 317 -8.64 -3.74 -26.62
C PHE A 317 -10.15 -4.01 -26.68
N TYR A 318 -10.64 -4.99 -25.93
CA TYR A 318 -12.08 -5.30 -25.79
C TYR A 318 -12.84 -4.25 -24.96
N THR A 319 -12.17 -3.64 -23.97
CA THR A 319 -12.77 -2.68 -23.04
C THR A 319 -12.29 -1.25 -23.31
N TYR A 320 -11.59 -0.62 -22.38
CA TYR A 320 -11.44 0.83 -22.24
C TYR A 320 -10.37 1.44 -23.15
N SER A 321 -9.44 0.66 -23.69
CA SER A 321 -8.31 1.21 -24.46
C SER A 321 -8.57 1.33 -25.96
N ALA A 322 -9.52 0.57 -26.51
CA ALA A 322 -9.83 0.64 -27.94
C ALA A 322 -11.30 0.40 -28.30
N LEU A 323 -12.06 -0.38 -27.53
CA LEU A 323 -13.41 -0.84 -27.91
C LEU A 323 -13.45 -1.49 -29.30
N GLY A 324 -12.39 -2.21 -29.67
CA GLY A 324 -12.16 -2.67 -31.05
C GLY A 324 -12.80 -4.00 -31.43
N THR A 325 -13.38 -4.74 -30.47
CA THR A 325 -14.03 -6.03 -30.72
C THR A 325 -15.12 -6.33 -29.69
N ASP A 326 -16.10 -7.13 -30.08
CA ASP A 326 -17.12 -7.72 -29.21
C ASP A 326 -16.80 -9.15 -28.78
N ARG A 327 -15.75 -9.74 -29.34
CA ARG A 327 -15.34 -11.10 -29.01
C ARG A 327 -14.80 -11.13 -27.59
N TYR A 328 -15.35 -11.99 -26.74
CA TYR A 328 -14.90 -12.09 -25.35
C TYR A 328 -13.45 -12.62 -25.26
N PRO A 329 -12.55 -11.95 -24.51
CA PRO A 329 -11.15 -12.36 -24.44
C PRO A 329 -10.96 -13.75 -23.81
N PRO A 330 -10.20 -14.66 -24.45
CA PRO A 330 -9.92 -15.97 -23.86
C PRO A 330 -9.00 -15.86 -22.64
N PHE A 331 -9.26 -16.65 -21.59
CA PHE A 331 -8.41 -16.75 -20.40
C PHE A 331 -7.13 -17.54 -20.70
N THR A 332 -6.21 -16.93 -21.44
CA THR A 332 -4.98 -17.59 -21.88
C THR A 332 -3.86 -16.61 -22.17
N LEU A 333 -2.66 -17.00 -21.75
CA LEU A 333 -1.41 -16.31 -22.10
C LEU A 333 -0.90 -16.73 -23.48
N HIS A 334 -1.40 -17.85 -24.02
CA HIS A 334 -1.02 -18.36 -25.33
C HIS A 334 -1.50 -17.42 -26.45
N ARG A 335 -0.83 -17.50 -27.60
CA ARG A 335 -1.36 -16.92 -28.83
C ARG A 335 -2.68 -17.60 -29.20
N THR A 336 -3.55 -16.83 -29.83
CA THR A 336 -4.89 -17.22 -30.27
C THR A 336 -5.23 -16.40 -31.51
N ASP A 337 -6.22 -16.84 -32.29
CA ASP A 337 -6.76 -16.09 -33.44
C ASP A 337 -7.69 -14.94 -33.00
N TYR A 338 -7.29 -14.21 -31.96
CA TYR A 338 -8.02 -13.08 -31.40
C TYR A 338 -7.57 -11.80 -32.12
N PRO A 339 -8.47 -10.83 -32.38
CA PRO A 339 -8.13 -9.62 -33.17
C PRO A 339 -7.05 -8.73 -32.56
N ALA A 340 -6.73 -8.92 -31.27
CA ALA A 340 -5.65 -8.26 -30.57
C ALA A 340 -4.53 -9.24 -30.20
N ASP A 341 -3.30 -8.95 -30.65
CA ASP A 341 -2.10 -9.74 -30.31
C ASP A 341 -0.91 -8.84 -29.97
N PHE A 342 0.00 -9.39 -29.17
CA PHE A 342 1.22 -8.73 -28.72
C PHE A 342 2.36 -9.73 -28.69
N ASP A 343 3.51 -9.30 -29.19
CA ASP A 343 4.73 -10.11 -29.21
C ASP A 343 5.98 -9.26 -29.10
N VAL A 344 7.02 -9.84 -28.50
CA VAL A 344 8.33 -9.21 -28.37
C VAL A 344 9.38 -10.21 -28.82
N ASP A 345 10.26 -9.78 -29.72
CA ASP A 345 11.37 -10.59 -30.18
C ASP A 345 12.33 -10.83 -29.02
N TYR A 346 12.66 -12.10 -28.77
CA TYR A 346 13.54 -12.49 -27.67
C TYR A 346 14.97 -11.96 -27.91
N PRO A 347 15.54 -11.15 -27.00
CA PRO A 347 16.91 -10.68 -27.12
C PRO A 347 17.91 -11.77 -26.72
N GLU A 348 18.90 -12.06 -27.57
CA GLU A 348 19.94 -13.04 -27.21
C GLU A 348 20.88 -12.54 -26.10
N ARG A 349 21.12 -11.22 -26.07
CA ARG A 349 21.91 -10.53 -25.06
C ARG A 349 21.28 -9.19 -24.74
N LEU A 350 21.35 -8.83 -23.46
CA LEU A 350 20.95 -7.53 -22.93
C LEU A 350 22.13 -6.89 -22.19
N SER A 351 22.14 -5.57 -22.17
CA SER A 351 23.14 -4.76 -21.50
C SER A 351 22.98 -4.82 -19.98
N ARG A 352 24.08 -5.12 -19.28
CA ARG A 352 24.07 -5.30 -17.81
C ARG A 352 23.80 -4.00 -17.06
N GLY A 353 24.43 -2.91 -17.48
CA GLY A 353 24.34 -1.62 -16.80
C GLY A 353 23.02 -0.89 -17.05
N LEU A 354 22.44 -1.00 -18.24
CA LEU A 354 21.18 -0.31 -18.54
C LEU A 354 20.02 -0.85 -17.70
N VAL A 355 20.07 -2.09 -17.21
CA VAL A 355 19.04 -2.63 -16.32
C VAL A 355 18.78 -1.75 -15.10
N LEU A 356 19.81 -1.11 -14.54
CA LEU A 356 19.68 -0.28 -13.34
C LEU A 356 19.09 1.10 -13.63
N VAL A 357 19.10 1.55 -14.89
CA VAL A 357 18.82 2.94 -15.26
C VAL A 357 17.63 3.05 -16.22
N LYS A 358 17.43 2.08 -17.11
CA LYS A 358 16.52 2.21 -18.25
C LYS A 358 15.05 2.35 -17.86
N TRP A 359 14.60 1.58 -16.87
CA TRP A 359 13.19 1.47 -16.52
C TRP A 359 12.66 2.63 -15.67
N TRP A 360 13.52 3.36 -14.95
CA TRP A 360 13.09 4.48 -14.11
C TRP A 360 13.65 5.83 -14.53
N LEU A 361 14.84 5.91 -15.16
CA LEU A 361 15.45 7.17 -15.58
C LEU A 361 15.25 7.44 -17.08
N LEU A 362 15.66 6.50 -17.94
CA LEU A 362 15.54 6.71 -19.39
C LEU A 362 14.08 6.68 -19.86
N ALA A 363 13.20 5.96 -19.16
CA ALA A 363 11.78 5.90 -19.48
C ALA A 363 10.98 7.13 -18.99
N ILE A 364 11.56 8.04 -18.19
CA ILE A 364 10.85 9.22 -17.65
C ILE A 364 10.19 10.07 -18.75
N PRO A 365 10.88 10.42 -19.86
CA PRO A 365 10.26 11.22 -20.91
C PRO A 365 9.02 10.54 -21.51
N HIS A 366 9.04 9.22 -21.66
CA HIS A 366 7.89 8.46 -22.10
C HIS A 366 6.77 8.44 -21.06
N TYR A 367 7.10 8.22 -19.78
CA TYR A 367 6.11 8.19 -18.70
C TYR A 367 5.38 9.51 -18.55
N LEU A 368 6.08 10.64 -18.65
CA LEU A 368 5.46 11.97 -18.57
C LEU A 368 4.40 12.15 -19.65
N ILE A 369 4.71 11.80 -20.90
CA ILE A 369 3.77 11.97 -22.00
C ILE A 369 2.65 10.91 -21.93
N LEU A 370 2.99 9.64 -21.71
CA LEU A 370 2.01 8.56 -21.65
C LEU A 370 1.06 8.68 -20.46
N THR A 371 1.49 9.25 -19.34
CA THR A 371 0.59 9.50 -18.20
C THR A 371 -0.52 10.45 -18.61
N VAL A 372 -0.21 11.56 -19.28
CA VAL A 372 -1.22 12.49 -19.80
C VAL A 372 -2.10 11.83 -20.86
N LEU A 373 -1.50 11.04 -21.77
CA LEU A 373 -2.23 10.44 -22.87
C LEU A 373 -3.16 9.29 -22.45
N VAL A 374 -2.71 8.40 -21.56
CA VAL A 374 -3.41 7.15 -21.23
C VAL A 374 -4.18 7.27 -19.92
N THR A 375 -3.57 7.85 -18.90
CA THR A 375 -4.12 7.88 -17.53
C THR A 375 -4.76 9.22 -17.18
N GLY A 376 -4.40 10.33 -17.83
CA GLY A 376 -4.89 11.68 -17.51
C GLY A 376 -3.96 12.41 -16.55
N SER A 377 -4.19 13.70 -16.35
CA SER A 377 -3.39 14.53 -15.43
C SER A 377 -4.17 14.83 -14.16
N SER A 378 -3.53 14.64 -13.02
CA SER A 378 -4.05 15.07 -11.72
C SER A 378 -3.19 16.22 -11.19
N THR A 379 -3.79 17.36 -10.86
CA THR A 379 -3.09 18.48 -10.23
C THR A 379 -3.66 18.76 -8.86
N TRP A 380 -2.77 18.86 -7.88
CA TRP A 380 -3.10 19.40 -6.57
C TRP A 380 -3.22 20.92 -6.71
N VAL A 381 -4.44 21.44 -6.50
CA VAL A 381 -4.64 22.88 -6.41
C VAL A 381 -4.69 23.23 -4.94
N VAL A 382 -3.66 23.92 -4.47
CA VAL A 382 -3.69 24.58 -3.17
C VAL A 382 -4.62 25.78 -3.32
N SER A 383 -5.88 25.63 -2.93
CA SER A 383 -6.75 26.77 -2.66
C SER A 383 -6.16 27.58 -1.50
N GLY A 384 -6.45 28.88 -1.43
CA GLY A 384 -5.88 29.80 -0.43
C GLY A 384 -6.09 29.41 1.04
N ASP A 385 -6.96 28.44 1.33
CA ASP A 385 -7.07 27.76 2.62
C ASP A 385 -6.21 26.49 2.63
N LEU A 386 -5.20 26.48 3.51
CA LEU A 386 -4.21 25.42 3.70
C LEU A 386 -4.81 24.08 4.22
N ASP A 387 -6.09 24.07 4.60
CA ASP A 387 -6.73 22.94 5.28
C ASP A 387 -7.45 21.96 4.35
N SER A 388 -7.52 22.21 3.04
CA SER A 388 -8.26 21.34 2.11
C SER A 388 -7.67 21.30 0.70
N PRO A 389 -6.56 20.57 0.48
CA PRO A 389 -6.05 20.36 -0.88
C PRO A 389 -7.07 19.59 -1.73
N ALA A 390 -7.56 20.23 -2.80
CA ALA A 390 -8.48 19.59 -3.75
C ALA A 390 -7.70 18.93 -4.89
N LEU A 391 -7.96 17.63 -5.12
CA LEU A 391 -7.40 16.88 -6.25
C LEU A 391 -8.28 17.10 -7.49
N TYR A 392 -7.78 17.83 -8.49
CA TYR A 392 -8.45 17.98 -9.78
C TYR A 392 -7.95 16.92 -10.75
N TYR A 393 -8.87 16.14 -11.31
CA TYR A 393 -8.56 15.12 -12.31
C TYR A 393 -9.02 15.57 -13.70
N ALA A 394 -8.06 15.88 -14.57
CA ALA A 394 -8.32 16.07 -15.99
C ALA A 394 -8.22 14.69 -16.68
N GLY A 395 -9.28 14.27 -17.35
CA GLY A 395 -9.36 12.98 -18.03
C GLY A 395 -8.26 12.79 -19.09
N SER A 396 -7.98 11.53 -19.44
CA SER A 396 -6.93 11.20 -20.42
C SER A 396 -7.35 11.46 -21.86
N LEU A 397 -6.38 11.82 -22.72
CA LEU A 397 -6.64 12.00 -24.15
C LEU A 397 -7.20 10.72 -24.78
N LEU A 398 -6.60 9.56 -24.46
CA LEU A 398 -7.07 8.26 -24.93
C LEU A 398 -8.51 8.00 -24.48
N GLY A 399 -8.84 8.29 -23.23
CA GLY A 399 -10.21 8.16 -22.71
C GLY A 399 -11.20 9.03 -23.47
N ILE A 400 -10.83 10.28 -23.78
CA ILE A 400 -11.65 11.18 -24.60
C ILE A 400 -11.80 10.64 -26.03
N LEU A 401 -10.72 10.17 -26.66
CA LEU A 401 -10.77 9.61 -28.01
C LEU A 401 -11.66 8.35 -28.06
N VAL A 402 -11.52 7.45 -27.09
CA VAL A 402 -12.36 6.24 -26.98
C VAL A 402 -13.81 6.61 -26.68
N LEU A 403 -14.08 7.63 -25.86
CA LEU A 403 -15.43 8.12 -25.61
C LEU A 403 -16.07 8.70 -26.88
N ILE A 404 -15.32 9.50 -27.65
CA ILE A 404 -15.77 10.00 -28.96
C ILE A 404 -16.06 8.83 -29.89
N ALA A 405 -15.19 7.82 -29.93
CA ALA A 405 -15.42 6.62 -30.73
C ALA A 405 -16.67 5.85 -30.29
N ALA A 406 -16.87 5.69 -28.98
CA ALA A 406 -18.04 5.03 -28.40
C ALA A 406 -19.33 5.77 -28.75
N ILE A 407 -19.34 7.10 -28.67
CA ILE A 407 -20.46 7.95 -29.07
C ILE A 407 -20.71 7.86 -30.58
N ALA A 408 -19.66 7.92 -31.41
CA ALA A 408 -19.78 7.74 -32.84
C ALA A 408 -20.38 6.37 -33.18
N LEU A 409 -19.92 5.31 -32.51
CA LEU A 409 -20.44 3.95 -32.65
C LEU A 409 -21.91 3.85 -32.21
N LEU A 410 -22.29 4.55 -31.13
CA LEU A 410 -23.66 4.59 -30.62
C LEU A 410 -24.64 5.13 -31.68
N PHE A 411 -24.33 6.29 -32.24
CA PHE A 411 -25.24 7.00 -33.15
C PHE A 411 -25.14 6.50 -34.59
N THR A 412 -23.94 6.23 -35.08
CA THR A 412 -23.70 5.90 -36.50
C THR A 412 -23.58 4.40 -36.76
N GLY A 413 -23.31 3.59 -35.74
CA GLY A 413 -23.02 2.17 -35.88
C GLY A 413 -21.69 1.87 -36.57
N ARG A 414 -20.82 2.87 -36.75
CA ARG A 414 -19.50 2.72 -37.34
C ARG A 414 -18.43 3.33 -36.43
N TYR A 415 -17.32 2.62 -36.28
CA TYR A 415 -16.13 3.15 -35.62
C TYR A 415 -15.33 3.96 -36.67
N PRO A 416 -15.01 5.25 -36.44
CA PRO A 416 -14.23 6.02 -37.40
C PRO A 416 -12.79 5.48 -37.54
N ASP A 417 -12.39 5.08 -38.76
CA ASP A 417 -11.10 4.42 -39.01
C ASP A 417 -9.89 5.24 -38.55
N GLY A 418 -9.84 6.54 -38.87
CA GLY A 418 -8.74 7.41 -38.46
C GLY A 418 -8.64 7.59 -36.93
N LEU A 419 -9.76 7.51 -36.21
CA LEU A 419 -9.79 7.56 -34.75
C LEU A 419 -9.29 6.23 -34.16
N PHE A 420 -9.71 5.11 -34.75
CA PHE A 420 -9.22 3.78 -34.39
C PHE A 420 -7.71 3.68 -34.57
N ASP A 421 -7.20 4.11 -35.73
CA ASP A 421 -5.77 4.10 -36.04
C ASP A 421 -4.94 4.93 -35.06
N LEU A 422 -5.47 6.07 -34.62
CA LEU A 422 -4.84 6.91 -33.60
C LEU A 422 -4.84 6.22 -32.23
N VAL A 423 -5.97 5.66 -31.81
CA VAL A 423 -6.14 4.94 -30.54
C VAL A 423 -5.21 3.72 -30.47
N VAL A 424 -5.16 2.91 -31.53
CA VAL A 424 -4.23 1.78 -31.64
C VAL A 424 -2.79 2.26 -31.63
N GLY A 425 -2.47 3.38 -32.31
CA GLY A 425 -1.13 3.95 -32.32
C GLY A 425 -0.63 4.41 -30.94
N ILE A 426 -1.49 5.04 -30.12
CA ILE A 426 -1.16 5.41 -28.73
C ILE A 426 -0.86 4.17 -27.90
N ASN A 427 -1.71 3.14 -28.00
CA ASN A 427 -1.49 1.89 -27.28
C ASN A 427 -0.22 1.17 -27.77
N ARG A 428 0.04 1.12 -29.08
CA ARG A 428 1.25 0.54 -29.66
C ARG A 428 2.50 1.19 -29.07
N TRP A 429 2.51 2.52 -28.97
CA TRP A 429 3.60 3.24 -28.32
C TRP A 429 3.73 2.89 -26.82
N ALA A 430 2.61 2.88 -26.08
CA ALA A 430 2.61 2.51 -24.67
C ALA A 430 3.18 1.11 -24.41
N TYR A 431 2.80 0.12 -25.22
CA TYR A 431 3.29 -1.26 -25.10
C TYR A 431 4.78 -1.40 -25.41
N ARG A 432 5.32 -0.60 -26.35
CA ARG A 432 6.78 -0.54 -26.60
C ARG A 432 7.53 0.00 -25.38
N VAL A 433 6.99 1.03 -24.73
CA VAL A 433 7.55 1.60 -23.50
C VAL A 433 7.46 0.61 -22.34
N TRP A 434 6.33 -0.08 -22.18
CA TRP A 434 6.18 -1.11 -21.15
C TRP A 434 7.14 -2.29 -21.37
N ALA A 435 7.35 -2.74 -22.61
CA ALA A 435 8.32 -3.79 -22.92
C ALA A 435 9.76 -3.36 -22.59
N TYR A 436 10.11 -2.09 -22.88
CA TYR A 436 11.40 -1.51 -22.51
C TYR A 436 11.58 -1.40 -20.99
N ALA A 437 10.55 -0.92 -20.28
CA ALA A 437 10.52 -0.82 -18.82
C ALA A 437 10.59 -2.20 -18.13
N ALA A 438 9.92 -3.21 -18.70
CA ALA A 438 9.97 -4.61 -18.26
C ALA A 438 11.29 -5.33 -18.63
N LEU A 439 12.28 -4.56 -19.09
CA LEU A 439 13.64 -5.01 -19.44
C LEU A 439 13.71 -5.99 -20.61
N MET A 440 12.66 -6.10 -21.42
CA MET A 440 12.54 -7.08 -22.48
C MET A 440 13.34 -6.71 -23.72
N ARG A 441 13.65 -5.43 -23.92
CA ARG A 441 14.47 -4.88 -25.01
C ARG A 441 15.38 -3.77 -24.50
N ASP A 442 16.47 -3.51 -25.22
CA ASP A 442 17.39 -2.40 -24.95
C ASP A 442 17.22 -1.24 -25.93
N GLU A 443 16.55 -1.47 -27.06
CA GLU A 443 16.27 -0.44 -28.05
C GLU A 443 15.27 0.57 -27.50
N TYR A 444 15.74 1.82 -27.37
CA TYR A 444 14.93 2.92 -26.86
C TYR A 444 13.66 3.10 -27.72
N PRO A 445 12.45 3.13 -27.11
CA PRO A 445 11.21 3.24 -27.87
C PRO A 445 11.12 4.55 -28.65
N PRO A 446 10.87 4.51 -29.98
CA PRO A 446 10.72 5.73 -30.76
C PRO A 446 9.43 6.48 -30.35
N PHE A 447 9.48 7.81 -30.32
CA PHE A 447 8.32 8.69 -30.10
C PHE A 447 7.43 8.76 -31.35
N ARG A 448 6.90 7.60 -31.76
CA ARG A 448 6.01 7.48 -32.91
C ARG A 448 4.88 6.52 -32.59
N LEU A 449 3.69 6.86 -33.06
CA LEU A 449 2.47 6.10 -32.83
C LEU A 449 2.35 4.90 -33.78
N ASP A 450 2.93 4.96 -34.98
CA ASP A 450 2.76 3.98 -36.06
C ASP A 450 1.28 3.56 -36.23
N GLN A 451 0.49 4.51 -36.75
CA GLN A 451 -0.96 4.38 -36.97
C GLN A 451 -1.30 3.24 -37.92
N GLY A 452 -2.45 2.61 -37.68
CA GLY A 452 -2.97 1.50 -38.47
C GLY A 452 -3.10 0.19 -37.67
N PRO A 453 -3.82 -0.83 -38.20
CA PRO A 453 -4.08 -2.10 -37.51
C PRO A 453 -2.83 -2.97 -37.26
N ARG A 454 -1.79 -2.81 -38.09
CA ARG A 454 -0.56 -3.65 -38.10
C ARG A 454 0.70 -2.78 -38.20
N ASP A 455 1.81 -3.25 -37.64
CA ASP A 455 3.12 -2.64 -37.89
C ASP A 455 3.43 -2.72 -39.40
N ARG A 456 3.98 -1.66 -40.00
CA ARG A 456 4.39 -1.69 -41.41
C ARG A 456 5.45 -2.79 -41.60
N ALA A 457 5.07 -3.89 -42.24
CA ALA A 457 6.03 -4.82 -42.81
C ALA A 457 6.84 -4.10 -43.88
N ALA A 458 8.13 -4.41 -43.99
CA ALA A 458 8.93 -3.99 -45.13
C ALA A 458 8.23 -4.42 -46.44
N PRO A 459 8.30 -3.63 -47.52
CA PRO A 459 7.68 -4.01 -48.79
C PRO A 459 8.20 -5.39 -49.20
N GLU A 460 7.25 -6.27 -49.56
CA GLU A 460 7.52 -7.58 -50.15
C GLU A 460 8.43 -7.37 -51.38
N PRO A 461 9.57 -8.09 -51.52
CA PRO A 461 10.43 -7.91 -52.67
C PRO A 461 9.63 -8.24 -53.93
N GLU A 462 9.45 -7.25 -54.81
CA GLU A 462 8.83 -7.42 -56.11
C GLU A 462 9.48 -8.61 -56.81
N HIS A 463 8.68 -9.65 -57.08
CA HIS A 463 9.07 -10.69 -58.01
C HIS A 463 9.32 -10.02 -59.37
N PRO A 464 10.52 -10.13 -59.97
CA PRO A 464 10.74 -9.60 -61.30
C PRO A 464 9.82 -10.36 -62.26
N VAL A 465 8.89 -9.62 -62.86
CA VAL A 465 8.05 -10.11 -63.96
C VAL A 465 9.01 -10.40 -65.12
N THR A 466 9.30 -11.67 -65.36
CA THR A 466 9.96 -12.10 -66.59
C THR A 466 8.97 -11.94 -67.73
N SER A 467 9.13 -10.89 -68.53
CA SER A 467 8.53 -10.70 -69.84
C SER A 467 9.19 -11.57 -70.91
#